data_AF-A0A1D1XGL7-F1
#
_entry.id   AF-A0A1D1XGL7-F1
#
_cell.length_a   1.000
_cell.length_b   1.000
_cell.length_c   1.000
_cell.angle_alpha   90.00
_cell.angle_beta   90.00
_cell.angle_gamma   90.00
#
_symmetry.space_group_name_H-M   'P 1'
#
loop_
_entity.id
_entity.type
_entity.pdbx_description
1 polymer ?
#
loop_
_entity_poly.entity_id
_entity_poly.type
_entity_poly.pdbx_seq_one_letter_code
_entity_poly.pdbx_strand_id
1 'polypeptide(L)'
;TLVLSSLPTFLGFRVRPPPCTHPLLAPSGKEEAARMLGRWLLTGGRSAGMLLARVKETTGIVGLDVVPNAREVLIGLYTRTLQEIQAVPQDEGYRKAVESFTRHRLKVCQEEDDWEKIEKRLGCGQVEELIEEAQDELKLIAKMIEWDPWGVPEGYECEVIENDAPIPKHVPHHRPPSLPEEFYKTMEAVITSSGAKGEVSSPTQRSKAE
;
A
#
# COMPACT_ATOMS: atom_id res chain seq x y z
N THR A 1 6.19 63.11 1.57
CA THR A 1 4.83 63.60 1.32
C THR A 1 3.90 62.41 1.19
N LEU A 2 3.00 62.28 2.16
CA LEU A 2 2.00 61.23 2.35
C LEU A 2 0.84 61.37 1.37
N VAL A 3 0.29 60.26 0.85
CA VAL A 3 -1.16 59.96 0.65
C VAL A 3 -1.27 58.43 0.49
N LEU A 4 -1.60 57.59 1.49
CA LEU A 4 -2.88 57.28 2.17
C LEU A 4 -4.01 56.69 1.29
N SER A 5 -4.33 55.42 1.60
CA SER A 5 -5.66 54.76 1.67
C SER A 5 -6.52 54.56 0.41
N SER A 6 -6.89 53.31 0.12
CA SER A 6 -8.27 52.83 0.37
C SER A 6 -8.41 51.32 0.04
N LEU A 7 -8.76 50.52 1.05
CA LEU A 7 -9.25 49.15 0.93
C LEU A 7 -10.79 49.18 0.94
N PRO A 8 -11.50 48.39 0.13
CA PRO A 8 -12.93 48.17 0.31
C PRO A 8 -13.20 46.98 1.24
N THR A 9 -13.68 47.31 2.43
CA THR A 9 -14.40 46.46 3.39
C THR A 9 -15.81 46.17 2.86
N PHE A 10 -16.21 44.92 2.60
CA PHE A 10 -17.65 44.62 2.44
C PHE A 10 -18.03 43.21 2.93
N LEU A 11 -18.83 43.24 4.01
CA LEU A 11 -19.85 42.30 4.49
C LEU A 11 -19.48 40.86 4.90
N GLY A 12 -19.43 40.68 6.22
CA GLY A 12 -19.61 39.40 6.90
C GLY A 12 -21.07 38.91 6.85
N PHE A 13 -21.24 37.68 6.37
CA PHE A 13 -22.49 36.92 6.44
C PHE A 13 -22.54 36.16 7.76
N ARG A 14 -23.22 36.73 8.76
CA ARG A 14 -23.49 36.07 10.05
C ARG A 14 -24.89 35.44 9.99
N VAL A 15 -24.97 34.17 9.59
CA VAL A 15 -26.21 33.40 9.66
C VAL A 15 -26.51 33.09 11.13
N ARG A 16 -27.59 33.66 11.66
CA ARG A 16 -28.11 33.38 13.01
C ARG A 16 -28.90 32.06 13.02
N PRO A 17 -28.85 31.28 14.12
CA PRO A 17 -29.67 30.08 14.29
C PRO A 17 -31.14 30.41 14.56
N PRO A 18 -32.10 29.52 14.23
CA PRO A 18 -33.51 29.74 14.50
C PRO A 18 -33.85 29.59 16.00
N PRO A 19 -34.85 30.34 16.51
CA PRO A 19 -35.24 30.28 17.91
C PRO A 19 -36.08 29.03 18.23
N CYS A 20 -35.78 28.42 19.37
CA CYS A 20 -36.63 27.44 20.03
C CYS A 20 -37.89 28.13 20.58
N THR A 21 -39.06 27.67 20.17
CA THR A 21 -40.34 27.98 20.82
C THR A 21 -41.13 26.68 21.04
N HIS A 22 -41.30 26.30 22.30
CA HIS A 22 -42.46 25.52 22.79
C HIS A 22 -43.59 26.52 23.12
N PRO A 23 -44.89 26.18 22.99
CA PRO A 23 -45.53 25.20 23.87
C PRO A 23 -46.56 24.25 23.22
N LEU A 24 -46.53 23.01 23.73
CA LEU A 24 -47.67 22.23 24.22
C LEU A 24 -49.06 22.52 23.61
N LEU A 25 -49.50 21.67 22.70
CA LEU A 25 -50.93 21.39 22.49
C LEU A 25 -51.13 19.88 22.47
N ALA A 26 -51.79 19.36 23.50
CA ALA A 26 -52.11 17.94 23.64
C ALA A 26 -53.35 17.59 22.81
N PRO A 27 -53.29 16.64 21.87
CA PRO A 27 -54.48 15.99 21.35
C PRO A 27 -54.91 14.87 22.32
N SER A 28 -56.02 15.13 23.00
CA SER A 28 -56.87 14.12 23.62
C SER A 28 -57.37 13.16 22.54
N GLY A 29 -56.95 11.90 22.60
CA GLY A 29 -57.53 10.84 21.78
C GLY A 29 -56.89 9.48 22.06
N LYS A 30 -57.55 8.64 22.86
CA LYS A 30 -57.09 7.30 23.26
C LYS A 30 -57.08 6.26 22.11
N GLU A 31 -57.09 6.69 20.86
CA GLU A 31 -57.35 5.82 19.70
C GLU A 31 -56.20 5.69 18.69
N GLU A 32 -55.12 6.46 18.84
CA GLU A 32 -53.91 6.28 17.99
C GLU A 32 -52.79 5.44 18.64
N ALA A 33 -52.81 5.26 19.96
CA ALA A 33 -51.79 4.48 20.68
C ALA A 33 -51.76 3.00 20.26
N ALA A 34 -52.91 2.44 19.86
CA ALA A 34 -53.01 1.03 19.45
C ALA A 34 -52.48 0.77 18.02
N ARG A 35 -52.43 1.79 17.15
CA ARG A 35 -51.88 1.64 15.78
C ARG A 35 -50.37 1.83 15.72
N MET A 36 -49.79 2.60 16.66
CA MET A 36 -48.34 2.76 16.77
C MET A 36 -47.64 1.58 17.47
N LEU A 37 -48.31 0.90 18.41
CA LEU A 37 -47.77 -0.31 19.04
C LEU A 37 -47.81 -1.55 18.09
N GLY A 38 -48.68 -1.56 17.09
CA GLY A 38 -48.74 -2.64 16.09
C GLY A 38 -47.68 -2.57 14.99
N ARG A 39 -46.98 -1.44 14.82
CA ARG A 39 -46.01 -1.23 13.72
C ARG A 39 -44.54 -1.31 14.15
N TRP A 40 -44.27 -1.41 15.44
CA TRP A 40 -42.92 -1.56 15.99
C TRP A 40 -42.50 -3.02 16.22
N LEU A 41 -43.42 -3.99 16.07
CA LEU A 41 -43.15 -5.42 16.29
C LEU A 41 -43.02 -6.26 14.99
N LEU A 42 -43.12 -5.64 13.81
CA LEU A 42 -43.06 -6.33 12.50
C LEU A 42 -41.98 -5.80 11.55
N THR A 43 -41.19 -4.81 11.97
CA THR A 43 -39.92 -4.48 11.31
C THR A 43 -38.82 -5.07 12.16
N GLY A 44 -38.54 -6.35 11.89
CA GLY A 44 -37.46 -7.09 12.53
C GLY A 44 -36.22 -6.21 12.62
N GLY A 45 -35.83 -5.88 13.85
CA GLY A 45 -34.54 -5.29 14.14
C GLY A 45 -33.51 -6.22 13.53
N ARG A 46 -33.02 -5.85 12.34
CA ARG A 46 -31.77 -6.36 11.82
C ARG A 46 -30.77 -5.86 12.83
N SER A 47 -30.47 -6.69 13.83
CA SER A 47 -29.20 -6.65 14.52
C SER A 47 -28.18 -6.66 13.39
N ALA A 48 -27.70 -5.47 13.03
CA ALA A 48 -26.55 -5.34 12.16
C ALA A 48 -25.48 -6.08 12.93
N GLY A 49 -25.25 -7.35 12.57
CA GLY A 49 -24.16 -8.13 13.11
C GLY A 49 -22.94 -7.27 12.83
N MET A 50 -22.36 -6.73 13.89
CA MET A 50 -21.12 -6.00 13.84
C MET A 50 -20.12 -6.98 13.25
N LEU A 51 -19.81 -6.83 11.95
CA LEU A 51 -18.83 -7.67 11.29
C LEU A 51 -17.52 -7.38 12.02
N LEU A 52 -17.10 -8.31 12.86
CA LEU A 52 -15.78 -8.28 13.48
C LEU A 52 -14.77 -8.49 12.35
N ALA A 53 -14.36 -7.38 11.72
CA ALA A 53 -13.19 -7.39 10.88
C ALA A 53 -12.02 -7.89 11.73
N ARG A 54 -11.29 -8.88 11.23
CA ARG A 54 -10.08 -9.36 11.90
C ARG A 54 -9.06 -8.22 11.88
N VAL A 55 -8.77 -7.67 13.06
CA VAL A 55 -7.78 -6.61 13.24
C VAL A 55 -6.46 -7.25 13.64
N LYS A 56 -5.37 -6.80 13.01
CA LYS A 56 -4.00 -7.20 13.37
C LYS A 56 -3.66 -6.63 14.76
N GLU A 57 -3.19 -7.46 15.69
CA GLU A 57 -2.92 -7.03 17.08
C GLU A 57 -1.53 -6.40 17.22
N THR A 58 -0.52 -6.98 16.56
CA THR A 58 0.87 -6.53 16.57
C THR A 58 1.58 -7.00 15.29
N THR A 59 2.58 -6.23 14.84
CA THR A 59 3.48 -6.60 13.74
C THR A 59 4.59 -7.56 14.21
N GLY A 60 4.86 -7.65 15.51
CA GLY A 60 6.01 -8.39 16.06
C GLY A 60 7.36 -7.71 15.85
N ILE A 61 7.39 -6.50 15.29
CA ILE A 61 8.58 -5.68 15.07
C ILE A 61 8.51 -4.46 15.97
N VAL A 62 9.57 -4.19 16.73
CA VAL A 62 9.62 -3.03 17.62
C VAL A 62 9.72 -1.75 16.81
N GLY A 63 8.85 -0.77 17.11
CA GLY A 63 8.83 0.53 16.44
C GLY A 63 7.98 0.57 15.16
N LEU A 64 7.37 -0.55 14.76
CA LEU A 64 6.46 -0.63 13.61
C LEU A 64 5.03 -0.88 14.10
N ASP A 65 4.26 0.20 14.27
CA ASP A 65 2.89 0.14 14.77
C ASP A 65 1.90 -0.38 13.71
N VAL A 66 0.87 -1.10 14.14
CA VAL A 66 -0.18 -1.63 13.25
C VAL A 66 -1.02 -0.51 12.65
N VAL A 67 -1.25 -0.57 11.34
CA VAL A 67 -2.09 0.41 10.62
C VAL A 67 -3.43 -0.24 10.24
N PRO A 68 -4.55 0.12 10.89
CA PRO A 68 -5.84 -0.54 10.67
C PRO A 68 -6.42 -0.32 9.26
N ASN A 69 -6.10 0.80 8.61
CA ASN A 69 -6.53 1.16 7.25
C ASN A 69 -5.38 1.06 6.23
N ALA A 70 -4.47 0.10 6.41
CA ALA A 70 -3.24 -0.05 5.62
C ALA A 70 -3.48 -0.04 4.10
N ARG A 71 -4.53 -0.70 3.62
CA ARG A 71 -4.87 -0.76 2.19
C ARG A 71 -5.09 0.63 1.58
N GLU A 72 -5.92 1.45 2.22
CA GLU A 72 -6.25 2.79 1.71
C GLU A 72 -5.01 3.69 1.72
N VAL A 73 -4.19 3.57 2.77
CA VAL A 73 -2.91 4.29 2.89
C VAL A 73 -1.97 3.88 1.75
N LEU A 74 -1.80 2.58 1.50
CA LEU A 74 -0.95 2.06 0.42
C LEU A 74 -1.42 2.55 -0.96
N ILE A 75 -2.73 2.50 -1.24
CA ILE A 75 -3.30 3.02 -2.50
C ILE A 75 -2.97 4.51 -2.66
N GLY A 76 -3.15 5.30 -1.61
CA GLY A 76 -2.82 6.72 -1.61
C GLY A 76 -1.33 6.98 -1.86
N LEU A 77 -0.46 6.26 -1.16
CA LEU A 77 0.99 6.38 -1.31
C LEU A 77 1.45 6.00 -2.71
N TYR A 78 1.05 4.84 -3.24
CA TYR A 78 1.44 4.41 -4.58
C TYR A 78 0.89 5.32 -5.68
N THR A 79 -0.32 5.84 -5.51
CA THR A 79 -0.89 6.81 -6.47
C THR A 79 -0.04 8.07 -6.48
N ARG A 80 0.38 8.56 -5.31
CA ARG A 80 1.30 9.69 -5.20
C ARG A 80 2.67 9.38 -5.80
N THR A 81 3.25 8.21 -5.53
CA THR A 81 4.52 7.77 -6.13
C THR A 81 4.47 7.81 -7.65
N LEU A 82 3.39 7.32 -8.26
CA LEU A 82 3.17 7.36 -9.71
C LEU A 82 2.94 8.77 -10.28
N GLN A 83 2.55 9.74 -9.45
CA GLN A 83 2.44 11.14 -9.85
C GLN A 83 3.81 11.83 -9.78
N GLU A 84 4.52 11.70 -8.66
CA GLU A 84 5.82 12.37 -8.43
C GLU A 84 6.91 11.83 -9.37
N ILE A 85 6.92 10.52 -9.67
CA ILE A 85 7.92 9.91 -10.56
C ILE A 85 7.86 10.45 -12.00
N GLN A 86 6.78 11.13 -12.41
CA GLN A 86 6.65 11.69 -13.75
C GLN A 86 7.68 12.81 -14.03
N ALA A 87 8.22 13.44 -12.98
CA ALA A 87 9.27 14.44 -13.09
C ALA A 87 10.64 13.84 -13.52
N VAL A 88 10.86 12.55 -13.28
CA VAL A 88 12.09 11.85 -13.67
C VAL A 88 12.05 11.51 -15.17
N PRO A 89 13.15 11.61 -15.94
CA PRO A 89 13.14 11.26 -17.37
C PRO A 89 12.70 9.81 -17.66
N GLN A 90 11.94 9.59 -18.74
CA GLN A 90 11.28 8.30 -19.04
C GLN A 90 12.25 7.15 -19.37
N ASP A 91 13.44 7.47 -19.91
CA ASP A 91 14.37 6.45 -20.34
C ASP A 91 15.25 5.88 -19.21
N GLU A 92 15.23 6.53 -18.05
CA GLU A 92 16.04 6.15 -16.89
C GLU A 92 15.59 4.81 -16.29
N GLY A 93 16.57 3.96 -15.97
CA GLY A 93 16.32 2.64 -15.38
C GLY A 93 15.56 2.73 -14.05
N TYR A 94 15.85 3.77 -13.26
CA TYR A 94 15.16 4.05 -12.00
C TYR A 94 13.64 4.25 -12.21
N ARG A 95 13.24 5.12 -13.13
CA ARG A 95 11.81 5.36 -13.42
C ARG A 95 11.10 4.10 -13.90
N LYS A 96 11.73 3.32 -14.79
CA LYS A 96 11.18 2.05 -15.28
C LYS A 96 10.95 1.05 -14.14
N ALA A 97 11.91 0.93 -13.22
CA ALA A 97 11.79 0.06 -12.05
C ALA A 97 10.66 0.51 -11.12
N VAL A 98 10.66 1.80 -10.71
CA VAL A 98 9.64 2.39 -9.82
C VAL A 98 8.24 2.23 -10.37
N GLU A 99 8.03 2.57 -11.64
CA GLU A 99 6.72 2.38 -12.28
C GLU A 99 6.29 0.91 -12.31
N SER A 100 7.21 -0.02 -12.59
CA SER A 100 6.91 -1.44 -12.70
C SER A 100 6.43 -2.03 -11.37
N PHE A 101 7.22 -1.91 -10.30
CA PHE A 101 6.83 -2.50 -9.02
C PHE A 101 5.66 -1.73 -8.37
N THR A 102 5.60 -0.40 -8.52
CA THR A 102 4.52 0.39 -7.92
C THR A 102 3.19 0.07 -8.57
N ARG A 103 3.13 -0.09 -9.90
CA ARG A 103 1.90 -0.53 -10.60
C ARG A 103 1.47 -1.92 -10.17
N HIS A 104 2.42 -2.85 -10.04
CA HIS A 104 2.13 -4.20 -9.58
C HIS A 104 1.55 -4.20 -8.16
N ARG A 105 2.21 -3.53 -7.22
CA ARG A 105 1.77 -3.41 -5.81
C ARG A 105 0.41 -2.72 -5.71
N LEU A 106 0.23 -1.60 -6.43
CA LEU A 106 -1.05 -0.88 -6.48
C LEU A 106 -2.19 -1.77 -7.00
N LYS A 107 -1.94 -2.53 -8.08
CA LYS A 107 -2.94 -3.45 -8.65
C LYS A 107 -3.40 -4.49 -7.61
N VAL A 108 -2.45 -5.09 -6.89
CA VAL A 108 -2.80 -6.07 -5.83
C VAL A 108 -3.59 -5.42 -4.70
N CYS A 109 -3.20 -4.22 -4.24
CA CYS A 109 -3.94 -3.48 -3.21
C CYS A 109 -5.36 -3.07 -3.66
N GLN A 110 -5.59 -2.88 -4.97
CA GLN A 110 -6.92 -2.59 -5.50
C GLN A 110 -7.79 -3.85 -5.58
N GLU A 111 -7.22 -4.98 -5.99
CA GLU A 111 -7.93 -6.25 -6.18
C GLU A 111 -8.27 -6.97 -4.86
N GLU A 112 -7.42 -6.86 -3.85
CA GLU A 112 -7.62 -7.52 -2.55
C GLU A 112 -8.11 -6.53 -1.48
N ASP A 113 -9.14 -6.91 -0.72
CA ASP A 113 -9.64 -6.12 0.41
C ASP A 113 -8.96 -6.47 1.75
N ASP A 114 -8.40 -7.67 1.86
CA ASP A 114 -7.86 -8.23 3.11
C ASP A 114 -6.32 -8.13 3.15
N TRP A 115 -5.78 -7.64 4.27
CA TRP A 115 -4.35 -7.40 4.42
C TRP A 115 -3.54 -8.71 4.36
N GLU A 116 -4.05 -9.82 4.92
CA GLU A 116 -3.37 -11.13 4.85
C GLU A 116 -3.21 -11.61 3.41
N LYS A 117 -4.21 -11.35 2.56
CA LYS A 117 -4.16 -11.71 1.14
C LYS A 117 -3.19 -10.83 0.38
N ILE A 118 -3.14 -9.54 0.69
CA ILE A 118 -2.18 -8.60 0.13
C ILE A 118 -0.75 -9.08 0.47
N GLU A 119 -0.44 -9.37 1.73
CA GLU A 119 0.87 -9.85 2.18
C GLU A 119 1.26 -11.15 1.46
N LYS A 120 0.34 -12.11 1.40
CA LYS A 120 0.57 -13.41 0.75
C LYS A 120 0.82 -13.28 -0.76
N ARG A 121 0.08 -12.40 -1.43
CA ARG A 121 0.14 -12.24 -2.88
C ARG A 121 1.33 -11.41 -3.32
N LEU A 122 1.73 -10.40 -2.54
CA LEU A 122 2.94 -9.62 -2.81
C LEU A 122 4.21 -10.36 -2.39
N GLY A 123 4.17 -11.10 -1.28
CA GLY A 123 5.33 -11.84 -0.78
C GLY A 123 6.51 -10.94 -0.38
N CYS A 124 6.23 -9.70 0.04
CA CYS A 124 7.22 -8.67 0.36
C CYS A 124 7.12 -8.21 1.83
N GLY A 125 6.95 -9.13 2.78
CA GLY A 125 6.80 -8.79 4.20
C GLY A 125 5.40 -8.33 4.57
N GLN A 126 5.29 -7.57 5.66
CA GLN A 126 4.04 -7.07 6.21
C GLN A 126 3.55 -5.78 5.52
N VAL A 127 2.24 -5.51 5.56
CA VAL A 127 1.69 -4.26 4.96
C VAL A 127 2.25 -2.99 5.58
N GLU A 128 2.63 -3.00 6.86
CA GLU A 128 3.25 -1.87 7.54
C GLU A 128 4.66 -1.58 7.00
N GLU A 129 5.45 -2.62 6.72
CA GLU A 129 6.78 -2.47 6.08
C GLU A 129 6.63 -1.88 4.68
N LEU A 130 5.62 -2.33 3.92
CA LEU A 130 5.31 -1.77 2.60
C LEU A 130 4.91 -0.28 2.66
N ILE A 131 4.27 0.16 3.74
CA ILE A 131 3.95 1.57 3.96
C ILE A 131 5.23 2.38 4.17
N GLU A 132 6.15 1.90 5.02
CA GLU A 132 7.44 2.55 5.23
C GLU A 132 8.26 2.60 3.93
N GLU A 133 8.35 1.49 3.20
CA GLU A 133 9.01 1.44 1.89
C GLU A 133 8.42 2.47 0.91
N ALA A 134 7.09 2.56 0.82
CA ALA A 134 6.43 3.51 -0.08
C ALA A 134 6.67 4.97 0.33
N GLN A 135 6.74 5.26 1.63
CA GLN A 135 7.08 6.59 2.14
C GLN A 135 8.54 6.94 1.87
N ASP A 136 9.45 6.00 2.04
CA ASP A 136 10.87 6.18 1.77
C ASP A 136 11.13 6.35 0.27
N GLU A 137 10.40 5.64 -0.59
CA GLU A 137 10.45 5.84 -2.03
C GLU A 137 10.00 7.27 -2.40
N LEU A 138 8.94 7.80 -1.78
CA LEU A 138 8.53 9.20 -2.01
C LEU A 138 9.60 10.21 -1.58
N LYS A 139 10.26 9.97 -0.43
CA LYS A 139 11.38 10.81 0.02
C LYS A 139 12.57 10.70 -0.95
N LEU A 140 12.84 9.51 -1.47
CA LEU A 140 13.90 9.25 -2.43
C LEU A 140 13.61 9.97 -3.74
N ILE A 141 12.39 9.87 -4.29
CA ILE A 141 12.00 10.58 -5.53
C ILE A 141 12.24 12.08 -5.39
N ALA A 142 11.85 12.69 -4.27
CA ALA A 142 12.11 14.11 -4.04
C ALA A 142 13.60 14.47 -4.10
N LYS A 143 14.48 13.64 -3.52
CA LYS A 143 15.94 13.81 -3.60
C LYS A 143 16.49 13.56 -5.00
N MET A 144 15.98 12.56 -5.71
CA MET A 144 16.41 12.22 -7.07
C MET A 144 16.06 13.34 -8.06
N ILE A 145 14.93 14.03 -7.86
CA ILE A 145 14.55 15.22 -8.63
C ILE A 145 15.49 16.39 -8.31
N GLU A 146 15.85 16.59 -7.04
CA GLU A 146 16.77 17.66 -6.64
C GLU A 146 18.20 17.43 -7.15
N TRP A 147 18.70 16.20 -7.06
CA TRP A 147 20.08 15.85 -7.40
C TRP A 147 20.30 15.56 -8.88
N ASP A 148 19.23 15.24 -9.59
CA ASP A 148 19.22 15.02 -11.04
C ASP A 148 20.38 14.12 -11.53
N PRO A 149 20.59 12.92 -10.98
CA PRO A 149 21.79 12.11 -11.25
C PRO A 149 21.74 11.38 -12.61
N TRP A 150 20.91 11.82 -13.53
CA TRP A 150 20.63 11.13 -14.78
C TRP A 150 21.65 11.44 -15.86
N GLY A 151 21.73 10.56 -16.85
CA GLY A 151 22.69 10.67 -17.94
C GLY A 151 24.09 10.17 -17.59
N VAL A 152 24.86 9.88 -18.63
CA VAL A 152 26.23 9.39 -18.52
C VAL A 152 27.14 10.38 -19.25
N PRO A 153 28.13 10.99 -18.58
CA PRO A 153 29.06 11.91 -19.23
C PRO A 153 29.81 11.26 -20.40
N GLU A 154 30.14 12.06 -21.42
CA GLU A 154 30.97 11.59 -22.52
C GLU A 154 32.36 11.20 -22.01
N GLY A 155 32.82 9.99 -22.34
CA GLY A 155 34.09 9.46 -21.84
C GLY A 155 34.04 8.87 -20.44
N TYR A 156 32.85 8.67 -19.85
CA TYR A 156 32.71 7.90 -18.62
C TYR A 156 33.14 6.44 -18.83
N GLU A 157 34.06 5.97 -18.01
CA GLU A 157 34.55 4.59 -18.00
C GLU A 157 34.14 3.92 -16.68
N CYS A 158 33.43 2.80 -16.78
CA CYS A 158 33.02 1.98 -15.63
C CYS A 158 33.84 0.69 -15.64
N GLU A 159 34.86 0.62 -14.78
CA GLU A 159 35.67 -0.59 -14.63
C GLU A 159 34.89 -1.64 -13.83
N VAL A 160 34.43 -2.69 -14.53
CA VAL A 160 33.81 -3.85 -13.90
C VAL A 160 34.91 -4.83 -13.48
N ILE A 161 35.21 -4.88 -12.19
CA ILE A 161 36.22 -5.79 -11.62
C ILE A 161 35.52 -7.04 -11.09
N GLU A 162 35.73 -8.17 -11.77
CA GLU A 162 35.19 -9.47 -11.37
C GLU A 162 36.31 -10.35 -10.77
N ASN A 163 36.05 -10.94 -9.60
CA ASN A 163 36.96 -11.88 -8.95
C ASN A 163 36.23 -13.19 -8.66
N ASP A 164 36.46 -14.19 -9.51
CA ASP A 164 35.82 -15.50 -9.44
C ASP A 164 36.46 -16.46 -8.43
N ALA A 165 37.35 -15.96 -7.55
CA ALA A 165 37.93 -16.79 -6.51
C ALA A 165 36.84 -17.37 -5.60
N PRO A 166 36.82 -18.71 -5.38
CA PRO A 166 35.75 -19.35 -4.62
C PRO A 166 35.77 -18.91 -3.16
N ILE A 167 34.63 -18.50 -2.63
CA ILE A 167 34.47 -18.10 -1.23
C ILE A 167 34.46 -19.35 -0.34
N PRO A 168 35.33 -19.45 0.69
CA PRO A 168 35.30 -20.57 1.62
C PRO A 168 33.98 -20.67 2.38
N LYS A 169 33.48 -21.90 2.61
CA LYS A 169 32.14 -22.14 3.22
C LYS A 169 31.92 -21.58 4.61
N HIS A 170 33.00 -21.43 5.39
CA HIS A 170 32.93 -20.93 6.76
C HIS A 170 32.86 -19.40 6.81
N VAL A 171 33.13 -18.73 5.70
CA VAL A 171 33.03 -17.28 5.59
C VAL A 171 31.54 -16.91 5.58
N PRO A 172 31.10 -15.96 6.42
CA PRO A 172 29.74 -15.46 6.38
C PRO A 172 29.37 -15.01 4.97
N HIS A 173 28.36 -15.64 4.40
CA HIS A 173 27.86 -15.35 3.07
C HIS A 173 26.35 -15.25 3.12
N HIS A 174 25.80 -14.15 2.62
CA HIS A 174 24.35 -13.96 2.55
C HIS A 174 23.77 -14.99 1.59
N ARG A 175 23.03 -15.97 2.14
CA ARG A 175 22.29 -16.94 1.33
C ARG A 175 20.83 -16.53 1.29
N PRO A 176 20.21 -16.49 0.10
CA PRO A 176 18.78 -16.26 0.03
C PRO A 176 18.05 -17.38 0.78
N PRO A 177 16.88 -17.10 1.37
CA PRO A 177 16.04 -18.15 1.92
C PRO A 177 15.65 -19.14 0.82
N SER A 178 15.45 -20.41 1.17
CA SER A 178 14.94 -21.40 0.23
C SER A 178 13.58 -20.94 -0.29
N LEU A 179 13.42 -20.90 -1.61
CA LEU A 179 12.17 -20.50 -2.23
C LEU A 179 11.04 -21.48 -1.86
N PRO A 180 9.77 -21.02 -1.79
CA PRO A 180 8.62 -21.89 -1.54
C PRO A 180 8.50 -23.01 -2.58
N GLU A 181 8.04 -24.20 -2.19
CA GLU A 181 7.85 -25.34 -3.12
C GLU A 181 6.92 -25.01 -4.29
N GLU A 182 5.92 -24.15 -4.06
CA GLU A 182 4.98 -23.68 -5.09
C GLU A 182 5.68 -22.95 -6.25
N PHE A 183 6.81 -22.30 -5.99
CA PHE A 183 7.62 -21.66 -7.03
C PHE A 183 8.24 -22.71 -7.97
N TYR A 184 8.78 -23.80 -7.44
CA TYR A 184 9.35 -24.87 -8.27
C TYR A 184 8.26 -25.57 -9.10
N LYS A 185 7.10 -25.86 -8.50
CA LYS A 185 5.97 -26.48 -9.21
C LYS A 185 5.47 -25.60 -10.36
N THR A 186 5.37 -24.29 -10.15
CA THR A 186 4.96 -23.34 -11.21
C THR A 186 6.00 -23.22 -12.32
N MET A 187 7.29 -23.16 -11.98
CA MET A 187 8.36 -23.21 -12.98
C MET A 187 8.32 -24.50 -13.81
N GLU A 188 8.20 -25.66 -13.18
CA GLU A 188 8.09 -26.95 -13.87
C GLU A 188 6.86 -26.99 -14.78
N ALA A 189 5.72 -26.47 -14.33
CA ALA A 189 4.50 -26.38 -15.13
C ALA A 189 4.69 -25.47 -16.36
N VAL A 190 5.31 -24.29 -16.19
CA VAL A 190 5.61 -23.37 -17.29
C VAL A 190 6.57 -24.03 -18.28
N ILE A 191 7.67 -24.62 -17.82
CA ILE A 191 8.66 -25.31 -18.65
C ILE A 191 7.99 -26.44 -19.44
N THR A 192 7.18 -27.27 -18.77
CA THR A 192 6.44 -28.37 -19.39
C THR A 192 5.42 -27.89 -20.42
N SER A 193 4.73 -26.77 -20.14
CA SER A 193 3.77 -26.15 -21.07
C SER A 193 4.44 -25.49 -22.29
N SER A 194 5.70 -25.05 -22.15
CA SER A 194 6.47 -24.39 -23.21
C SER A 194 7.23 -25.34 -24.15
N GLY A 195 7.26 -26.65 -23.88
CA GLY A 195 7.80 -27.63 -24.83
C GLY A 195 9.26 -27.43 -25.24
N ALA A 196 10.12 -26.91 -24.35
CA ALA A 196 11.56 -26.83 -24.59
C ALA A 196 12.27 -28.02 -23.93
N LYS A 197 12.70 -29.00 -24.74
CA LYS A 197 13.70 -29.99 -24.31
C LYS A 197 15.04 -29.27 -24.11
N GLY A 198 15.38 -28.98 -22.86
CA GLY A 198 16.72 -28.56 -22.46
C GLY A 198 17.01 -29.14 -21.09
N GLU A 199 18.05 -29.96 -20.98
CA GLU A 199 18.51 -30.57 -19.73
C GLU A 199 18.82 -29.49 -18.70
N VAL A 200 17.98 -29.37 -17.67
CA VAL A 200 18.33 -28.64 -16.44
C VAL A 200 18.85 -29.68 -15.47
N SER A 201 20.17 -29.64 -15.23
CA SER A 201 20.79 -30.43 -14.17
C SER A 201 20.18 -30.04 -12.83
N SER A 202 19.68 -31.04 -12.11
CA SER A 202 19.11 -30.89 -10.78
C SER A 202 20.19 -30.39 -9.80
N PRO A 203 19.84 -29.55 -8.81
CA PRO A 203 20.76 -29.23 -7.74
C PRO A 203 20.99 -30.50 -6.93
N THR A 204 22.21 -31.01 -6.95
CA THR A 204 22.65 -32.10 -6.09
C THR A 204 22.30 -31.73 -4.65
N GLN A 205 21.33 -32.43 -4.08
CA GLN A 205 21.12 -32.46 -2.64
C GLN A 205 22.42 -32.95 -2.02
N ARG A 206 23.20 -32.03 -1.46
CA ARG A 206 24.37 -32.39 -0.67
C ARG A 206 23.84 -32.93 0.64
N SER A 207 23.55 -34.22 0.63
CA SER A 207 23.34 -35.03 1.83
C SER A 207 24.49 -34.77 2.80
N LYS A 208 24.11 -34.58 4.07
CA LYS A 208 25.01 -34.68 5.21
C LYS A 208 25.86 -35.95 5.07
N ALA A 209 27.17 -35.78 5.12
CA ALA A 209 28.08 -36.82 5.56
C ALA A 209 28.97 -36.16 6.64
N GLU A 210 29.04 -36.84 7.78
CA GLU A 210 29.88 -36.67 8.98
C GLU A 210 30.86 -35.51 9.05
#